data_AF-A0A835PTL3-F1
#
_entry.id   AF-A0A835PTL3-F1
#
_cell.length_a   1.000
_cell.length_b   1.000
_cell.length_c   1.000
_cell.angle_alpha   90.00
_cell.angle_beta   90.00
_cell.angle_gamma   90.00
#
_symmetry.space_group_name_H-M   'P 1'
#
loop_
_entity.id
_entity.type
_entity.pdbx_description
1 polymer ?
#
loop_
_entity_poly.entity_id
_entity_poly.type
_entity_poly.pdbx_seq_one_letter_code
_entity_poly.pdbx_strand_id
1 'polypeptide(L)'
;MRLLDIGNERRLRRSIEKVDAFAYEVIQRRREEMRVKQASAAARSDILTAFMRAKDEEGGEKYSDEFLKDVCVNFILAGRDTSSVALAWFFWLLQRNAEVEEKILQEVKGILKDRGAAERGNMAAAMWYSGQRR
;
A
#
# COMPACT_ATOMS: atom_id res chain seq x y z
N MET A 1 16.37 -26.77 -17.42
CA MET A 1 17.82 -26.76 -17.73
C MET A 1 18.42 -25.50 -17.13
N ARG A 2 18.96 -25.59 -15.90
CA ARG A 2 19.63 -24.50 -15.15
C ARG A 2 20.91 -25.09 -14.54
N LEU A 3 21.85 -25.47 -15.40
CA LEU A 3 22.87 -26.48 -15.10
C LEU A 3 24.22 -25.88 -14.70
N LEU A 4 24.47 -24.59 -14.95
CA LEU A 4 25.82 -24.02 -14.86
C LEU A 4 26.01 -23.03 -13.72
N ASP A 5 24.95 -22.40 -13.17
CA ASP A 5 25.02 -21.42 -12.07
C ASP A 5 26.23 -20.48 -12.25
N ILE A 6 26.39 -19.88 -13.42
CA ILE A 6 27.49 -18.97 -13.77
C ILE A 6 26.94 -17.66 -14.33
N GLY A 7 27.60 -16.54 -14.01
CA GLY A 7 27.28 -15.21 -14.54
C GLY A 7 25.87 -14.72 -14.19
N ASN A 8 25.07 -14.44 -15.23
CA ASN A 8 23.72 -13.87 -15.12
C ASN A 8 22.73 -14.80 -14.39
N GLU A 9 22.88 -16.11 -14.51
CA GLU A 9 22.04 -17.10 -13.83
C GLU A 9 22.21 -17.00 -12.31
N ARG A 10 23.46 -16.96 -11.83
CA ARG A 10 23.78 -16.72 -10.40
C ARG A 10 23.20 -15.42 -9.90
N ARG A 11 23.31 -14.35 -10.71
CA ARG A 11 22.81 -13.02 -10.34
C ARG A 11 21.28 -13.01 -10.22
N LEU A 12 20.57 -13.61 -11.18
CA LEU A 12 19.12 -13.72 -11.15
C LEU A 12 18.67 -14.54 -9.94
N ARG A 13 19.29 -15.69 -9.68
CA ARG A 13 19.00 -16.53 -8.52
C ARG A 13 19.15 -15.76 -7.21
N ARG A 14 20.27 -15.07 -7.02
CA ARG A 14 20.49 -14.21 -5.83
C ARG A 14 19.47 -13.08 -5.69
N SER A 15 19.02 -12.51 -6.80
CA SER A 15 17.98 -11.48 -6.78
C SER A 15 16.63 -12.06 -6.37
N ILE A 16 16.26 -13.24 -6.89
CA ILE A 16 15.04 -13.95 -6.51
C ILE A 16 15.09 -14.31 -5.02
N GLU A 17 16.21 -14.85 -4.54
CA GLU A 17 16.41 -15.18 -3.12
C GLU A 17 16.18 -13.97 -2.20
N LYS A 18 16.62 -12.77 -2.61
CA LYS A 18 16.37 -11.53 -1.86
C LYS A 18 14.91 -11.12 -1.84
N VAL A 19 14.22 -11.25 -2.97
CA VAL A 19 12.78 -10.94 -3.08
C VAL A 19 11.97 -11.91 -2.23
N ASP A 20 12.29 -13.20 -2.32
CA ASP A 20 11.65 -14.24 -1.53
C ASP A 20 11.86 -14.00 -0.03
N ALA A 21 13.11 -13.72 0.40
CA ALA A 21 13.41 -13.43 1.80
C ALA A 21 12.61 -12.22 2.33
N PHE A 22 12.53 -11.14 1.53
CA PHE A 22 11.73 -9.97 1.88
C PHE A 22 10.24 -10.29 1.98
N ALA A 23 9.69 -11.06 1.03
CA ALA A 23 8.29 -11.45 1.05
C ALA A 23 7.95 -12.32 2.27
N TYR A 24 8.82 -13.28 2.62
CA TYR A 24 8.66 -14.06 3.85
C TYR A 24 8.72 -13.20 5.11
N GLU A 25 9.64 -12.23 5.19
CA GLU A 25 9.71 -11.28 6.31
C GLU A 25 8.40 -10.50 6.48
N VAL A 26 7.85 -10.00 5.37
CA VAL A 26 6.56 -9.28 5.37
C VAL A 26 5.43 -10.20 5.86
N ILE A 27 5.36 -11.44 5.39
CA ILE A 27 4.35 -12.42 5.82
C ILE A 27 4.45 -12.72 7.32
N GLN A 28 5.66 -12.98 7.81
CA GLN A 28 5.87 -13.31 9.23
C GLN A 28 5.53 -12.12 10.13
N ARG A 29 5.97 -10.91 9.76
CA ARG A 29 5.62 -9.68 10.47
C ARG A 29 4.11 -9.48 10.53
N ARG A 30 3.40 -9.72 9.43
CA ARG A 30 1.93 -9.58 9.40
C ARG A 30 1.22 -10.61 10.27
N ARG A 31 1.69 -11.87 10.27
CA ARG A 31 1.16 -12.89 11.16
C ARG A 31 1.34 -12.53 12.63
N GLU A 32 2.51 -11.99 12.99
CA GLU A 32 2.77 -11.54 14.36
C GLU A 32 1.87 -10.35 14.74
N GLU A 33 1.74 -9.36 13.86
CA GLU A 33 0.82 -8.22 14.06
C GLU A 33 -0.63 -8.68 14.27
N MET A 34 -1.09 -9.72 13.57
CA MET A 34 -2.42 -10.28 13.73
C MET A 34 -2.61 -11.06 15.04
N ARG A 35 -1.59 -11.81 15.50
CA ARG A 35 -1.63 -12.52 16.78
C ARG A 35 -1.72 -11.56 17.96
N VAL A 36 -0.97 -10.46 17.91
CA VAL A 36 -0.93 -9.46 18.99
C VAL A 36 -2.18 -8.58 19.04
N LYS A 37 -2.78 -8.26 17.88
CA LYS A 37 -3.88 -7.28 17.77
C LYS A 37 -5.28 -7.89 17.69
N GLN A 38 -5.48 -9.11 18.18
CA GLN A 38 -6.76 -9.85 18.07
C GLN A 38 -8.00 -9.15 18.69
N ALA A 39 -7.83 -8.01 19.38
CA ALA A 39 -8.89 -7.30 20.12
C ALA A 39 -9.31 -5.92 19.57
N SER A 40 -8.84 -5.47 18.40
CA SER A 40 -9.23 -4.15 17.86
C SER A 40 -9.93 -4.28 16.51
N ALA A 41 -11.19 -3.84 16.46
CA ALA A 41 -11.99 -3.70 15.24
C ALA A 41 -11.37 -2.73 14.20
N ALA A 42 -10.26 -2.05 14.53
CA ALA A 42 -9.45 -1.26 13.63
C ALA A 42 -8.23 -2.03 13.08
N ALA A 43 -8.27 -3.37 13.09
CA ALA A 43 -7.22 -4.19 12.50
C ALA A 43 -7.09 -3.90 11.00
N ARG A 44 -5.96 -3.31 10.62
CA ARG A 44 -5.56 -2.96 9.25
C ARG A 44 -5.93 -4.09 8.26
N SER A 45 -6.90 -3.82 7.40
CA SER A 45 -7.29 -4.73 6.31
C SER A 45 -6.40 -4.44 5.11
N ASP A 46 -5.24 -5.10 5.07
CA ASP A 46 -4.40 -5.16 3.87
C ASP A 46 -4.68 -6.45 3.08
N ILE A 47 -4.26 -6.48 1.81
CA ILE A 47 -4.50 -7.61 0.91
C ILE A 47 -4.03 -8.93 1.52
N LEU A 48 -2.88 -8.94 2.20
CA LEU A 48 -2.36 -10.12 2.88
C LEU A 48 -3.27 -10.56 4.03
N THR A 49 -3.76 -9.61 4.83
CA THR A 49 -4.72 -9.86 5.90
C THR A 49 -6.03 -10.42 5.35
N ALA A 50 -6.51 -9.93 4.21
CA ALA A 50 -7.70 -10.45 3.55
C ALA A 50 -7.51 -11.91 3.09
N PHE A 51 -6.39 -12.23 2.44
CA PHE A 51 -6.08 -13.62 2.05
C PHE A 51 -5.91 -14.54 3.26
N MET A 52 -5.27 -14.07 4.33
CA MET A 52 -5.07 -14.87 5.54
C MET A 52 -6.40 -15.14 6.28
N ARG A 53 -7.37 -14.21 6.25
CA ARG A 53 -8.69 -14.36 6.90
C ARG A 53 -9.71 -15.14 6.06
N ALA A 54 -9.68 -15.01 4.73
CA ALA A 54 -10.68 -15.60 3.85
C ALA A 54 -10.85 -17.13 4.03
N LYS A 55 -9.75 -17.83 4.35
CA LYS A 55 -9.79 -19.29 4.58
C LYS A 55 -10.15 -19.69 6.02
N ASP A 56 -9.92 -18.82 7.00
CA ASP A 56 -10.37 -19.05 8.39
C ASP A 56 -11.91 -19.04 8.47
N GLU A 57 -12.59 -18.29 7.59
CA GLU A 57 -14.05 -18.19 7.51
C GLU A 57 -14.70 -19.34 6.70
N GLU A 58 -14.00 -19.88 5.70
CA GLU A 58 -14.48 -21.00 4.86
C GLU A 58 -14.22 -22.41 5.45
N GLY A 59 -13.59 -22.49 6.63
CA GLY A 59 -13.34 -23.77 7.33
C GLY A 59 -12.31 -24.69 6.64
N GLY A 60 -11.45 -24.14 5.79
CA GLY A 60 -10.43 -24.89 5.05
C GLY A 60 -9.01 -24.74 5.63
N GLU A 61 -8.05 -25.51 5.09
CA GLU A 61 -6.64 -25.35 5.47
C GLU A 61 -6.09 -23.96 5.09
N LYS A 62 -5.21 -23.42 5.94
CA LYS A 62 -4.56 -22.12 5.75
C LYS A 62 -3.76 -22.11 4.44
N TYR A 63 -3.73 -20.97 3.76
CA TYR A 63 -2.86 -20.78 2.61
C TYR A 63 -1.39 -21.05 2.97
N SER A 64 -0.68 -21.75 2.09
CA SER A 64 0.74 -21.99 2.24
C SER A 64 1.51 -20.67 2.21
N ASP A 65 2.64 -20.64 2.92
CA ASP A 65 3.51 -19.46 2.93
C ASP A 65 4.05 -19.17 1.52
N GLU A 66 4.21 -20.19 0.69
CA GLU A 66 4.58 -20.07 -0.73
C GLU A 66 3.50 -19.34 -1.54
N PHE A 67 2.22 -19.70 -1.38
CA PHE A 67 1.13 -19.02 -2.08
C PHE A 67 1.02 -17.55 -1.66
N LEU A 68 1.09 -17.27 -0.35
CA LEU A 68 1.03 -15.91 0.16
C LEU A 68 2.23 -15.06 -0.32
N LYS A 69 3.40 -15.68 -0.44
CA LYS A 69 4.60 -15.06 -0.99
C LYS A 69 4.39 -14.70 -2.46
N ASP A 70 3.91 -15.63 -3.28
CA ASP A 70 3.69 -15.40 -4.71
C ASP A 70 2.67 -14.28 -4.94
N VAL A 71 1.59 -14.26 -4.16
CA VAL A 71 0.60 -13.18 -4.17
C VAL A 71 1.26 -11.85 -3.79
N CYS A 72 2.03 -11.81 -2.70
CA CYS A 72 2.72 -10.60 -2.24
C CYS A 72 3.65 -10.03 -3.31
N VAL A 73 4.51 -10.89 -3.87
CA VAL A 73 5.48 -10.51 -4.90
C VAL A 73 4.77 -10.03 -6.16
N ASN A 74 3.71 -10.72 -6.60
CA ASN A 74 2.94 -10.33 -7.77
C ASN A 74 2.35 -8.92 -7.62
N PHE A 75 1.75 -8.60 -6.46
CA PHE A 75 1.21 -7.27 -6.22
C PHE A 75 2.29 -6.18 -6.10
N ILE A 76 3.43 -6.49 -5.47
CA ILE A 76 4.55 -5.54 -5.37
C ILE A 76 5.07 -5.21 -6.77
N LEU A 77 5.31 -6.21 -7.60
CA LEU A 77 5.80 -6.02 -8.97
C LEU A 77 4.78 -5.24 -9.81
N ALA A 78 3.50 -5.63 -9.75
CA ALA A 78 2.44 -4.97 -10.49
C ALA A 78 2.29 -3.50 -10.09
N GLY A 79 2.27 -3.19 -8.79
CA GLY A 79 2.03 -1.83 -8.30
C GLY A 79 3.25 -0.91 -8.40
N ARG A 80 4.45 -1.43 -8.13
CA ARG A 80 5.67 -0.62 -8.05
C ARG A 80 6.13 -0.17 -9.42
N ASP A 81 6.32 -1.10 -10.35
CA ASP A 81 7.03 -0.81 -11.59
C ASP A 81 6.14 -0.03 -12.56
N THR A 82 4.85 -0.39 -12.64
CA THR A 82 3.87 0.31 -13.50
C THR A 82 3.63 1.74 -13.01
N SER A 83 3.41 1.94 -11.70
CA SER A 83 3.19 3.28 -11.13
C SER A 83 4.43 4.16 -11.24
N SER A 84 5.63 3.58 -11.07
CA SER A 84 6.89 4.34 -11.22
C SER A 84 7.05 4.88 -12.63
N VAL A 85 6.78 4.05 -13.64
CA VAL A 85 6.82 4.46 -15.05
C VAL A 85 5.73 5.48 -15.35
N ALA A 86 4.49 5.25 -14.87
CA ALA A 86 3.39 6.18 -15.07
C ALA A 86 3.68 7.56 -14.45
N LEU A 87 4.25 7.62 -13.25
CA LEU A 87 4.63 8.87 -12.59
C LEU A 87 5.77 9.58 -13.33
N ALA A 88 6.77 8.84 -13.81
CA ALA A 88 7.84 9.42 -14.62
C ALA A 88 7.29 10.09 -15.89
N TRP A 89 6.38 9.41 -16.59
CA TRP A 89 5.68 9.97 -17.75
C TRP A 89 4.79 11.16 -17.38
N PHE A 90 4.08 11.07 -16.28
CA PHE A 90 3.23 12.16 -15.78
C PHE A 90 4.04 13.44 -15.57
N PHE A 91 5.13 13.39 -14.80
CA PHE A 91 5.96 14.58 -14.56
C PHE A 91 6.63 15.09 -15.84
N TRP A 92 7.06 14.19 -16.72
CA TRP A 92 7.60 14.59 -18.02
C TRP A 92 6.56 15.32 -18.89
N LEU A 93 5.30 14.84 -18.89
CA LEU A 93 4.20 15.49 -19.61
C LEU A 93 3.85 16.85 -19.00
N LEU A 94 3.84 16.98 -17.68
CA LEU A 94 3.58 18.26 -17.00
C LEU A 94 4.63 19.30 -17.37
N GLN A 95 5.91 18.93 -17.30
CA GLN A 95 7.01 19.83 -17.65
C GLN A 95 6.87 20.39 -19.09
N ARG A 96 6.31 19.59 -20.01
CA ARG A 96 6.12 19.99 -21.42
C ARG A 96 4.85 20.79 -21.66
N ASN A 97 3.92 20.85 -20.71
CA ASN A 97 2.60 21.45 -20.88
C ASN A 97 2.27 22.34 -19.66
N ALA A 98 2.92 23.50 -19.58
CA ALA A 98 2.77 24.44 -18.46
C ALA A 98 1.32 24.88 -18.18
N GLU A 99 0.47 24.97 -19.21
CA GLU A 99 -0.95 25.28 -19.04
C GLU A 99 -1.70 24.18 -18.26
N VAL A 100 -1.37 22.91 -18.51
CA VAL A 100 -1.98 21.77 -17.81
C VAL A 100 -1.48 21.70 -16.37
N GLU A 101 -0.18 21.94 -16.16
CA GLU A 101 0.40 22.04 -14.82
C GLU A 101 -0.29 23.11 -13.97
N GLU A 102 -0.45 24.33 -14.51
CA GLU A 102 -1.11 25.42 -13.79
C GLU A 102 -2.56 25.08 -13.42
N LYS A 103 -3.33 24.45 -14.33
CA LYS A 103 -4.70 23.99 -14.03
C LYS A 103 -4.73 22.97 -12.88
N ILE A 104 -3.84 22.00 -12.89
CA ILE A 104 -3.73 20.99 -11.81
C ILE A 104 -3.38 21.69 -10.49
N LEU A 105 -2.42 22.62 -10.49
CA LEU A 105 -2.03 23.36 -9.29
C LEU A 105 -3.18 24.22 -8.74
N GLN A 106 -3.97 24.85 -9.61
CA GLN A 106 -5.16 25.61 -9.21
C GLN A 106 -6.20 24.71 -8.54
N GLU A 107 -6.48 23.53 -9.12
CA GLU A 107 -7.40 22.55 -8.56
C GLU A 107 -6.94 22.06 -7.17
N VAL A 108 -5.67 21.67 -7.05
CA VAL A 108 -5.09 21.22 -5.76
C VAL A 108 -5.17 22.32 -4.70
N LYS A 109 -4.83 23.57 -5.05
CA LYS A 109 -4.96 24.72 -4.14
C LYS A 109 -6.42 24.96 -3.72
N GLY A 110 -7.38 24.77 -4.62
CA GLY A 110 -8.81 24.86 -4.32
C GLY A 110 -9.23 23.83 -3.26
N ILE A 111 -8.94 22.55 -3.50
CA ILE A 111 -9.28 21.44 -2.60
C ILE A 111 -8.66 21.65 -1.20
N LEU A 112 -7.42 22.13 -1.12
CA LEU A 112 -6.75 22.39 0.15
C LEU A 112 -7.43 23.52 0.94
N LYS A 113 -7.89 24.58 0.25
CA LYS A 113 -8.64 25.67 0.89
C LYS A 113 -9.96 25.15 1.46
N ASP A 114 -10.68 24.34 0.69
CA ASP A 114 -11.98 23.79 1.08
C ASP A 114 -11.86 22.85 2.28
N ARG A 115 -10.86 21.96 2.29
CA ARG A 115 -10.57 21.10 3.45
C ARG A 115 -10.25 21.90 4.70
N GLY A 116 -9.38 22.91 4.59
CA GLY A 116 -9.06 23.77 5.72
C GLY A 116 -10.25 24.58 6.23
N ALA A 117 -11.17 24.99 5.34
CA ALA A 117 -12.41 25.66 5.73
C ALA A 117 -13.37 24.72 6.47
N ALA A 118 -13.51 23.48 6.00
CA ALA A 118 -14.33 22.46 6.66
C ALA A 118 -13.79 22.10 8.05
N GLU A 119 -12.47 21.95 8.21
CA GLU A 119 -11.83 21.67 9.51
C GLU A 119 -12.04 22.82 10.50
N ARG A 120 -11.91 24.08 10.06
CA ARG A 120 -12.21 25.26 10.89
C ARG A 120 -13.68 25.33 11.28
N GLY A 121 -14.60 25.01 10.37
CA GLY A 121 -16.04 24.94 10.63
C GLY A 121 -16.38 23.86 11.67
N ASN A 122 -15.80 22.67 11.54
CA ASN A 122 -15.97 21.57 12.50
C ASN A 122 -15.42 21.94 13.89
N MET A 123 -14.28 22.62 13.95
CA MET A 123 -13.68 23.07 15.21
C MET A 123 -14.51 24.16 15.89
N ALA A 124 -15.03 25.11 15.12
CA ALA A 124 -15.94 26.12 15.63
C ALA A 124 -17.23 25.47 16.16
N ALA A 125 -17.85 24.56 15.41
CA ALA A 125 -19.04 23.83 15.85
C ALA A 125 -18.78 23.06 17.17
N ALA A 126 -17.65 22.36 17.28
CA ALA A 126 -17.28 21.66 18.51
C ALA A 126 -17.11 22.61 19.71
N MET A 127 -16.52 23.80 19.50
CA MET A 127 -16.43 24.84 20.53
C MET A 127 -17.81 25.38 20.93
N TRP A 128 -18.70 25.65 19.98
CA TRP A 128 -20.09 26.07 20.22
C TRP A 128 -20.86 25.04 21.05
N TYR A 129 -20.79 23.75 20.70
CA TYR A 129 -21.45 22.68 21.45
C TYR A 129 -20.89 22.49 22.87
N SER A 130 -19.60 22.76 23.08
CA SER A 130 -18.98 22.67 24.41
C SER A 130 -19.35 23.84 25.35
N GLY A 131 -19.67 25.02 24.78
CA GLY A 131 -20.07 26.21 25.53
C GLY A 131 -21.54 26.18 26.00
N GLN A 132 -22.41 25.42 25.33
CA GLN A 132 -23.84 25.30 25.67
C GLN A 132 -24.15 24.31 26.80
N ARG A 133 -23.13 23.63 27.36
CA ARG A 133 -23.26 22.64 28.45
C ARG A 133 -22.88 23.18 29.84
N ARG A 134 -22.74 24.50 30.02
CA ARG A 134 -22.54 25.13 31.33
C ARG A 134 -23.72 26.01 31.70
#